data_AF-A0A958GK47-F1
#
_entry.id   AF-A0A958GK47-F1
#
_cell.length_a   1.000
_cell.length_b   1.000
_cell.length_c   1.000
_cell.angle_alpha   90.00
_cell.angle_beta   90.00
_cell.angle_gamma   90.00
#
_symmetry.space_group_name_H-M   'P 1'
#
loop_
_entity.id
_entity.type
_entity.pdbx_description
1 polymer ?
#
loop_
_entity_poly.entity_id
_entity_poly.type
_entity_poly.pdbx_seq_one_letter_code
_entity_poly.pdbx_strand_id
1 'polypeptide(L)'
;MGVEHSTPGIIILLIGFLGPAIYFILRARKGHEIFVRRISGIDAVNEAIGRSAELGKPAIFSTGLTTVSPVLYACLGVLAHVAYKAARFRTRLLVPQNNPESMAIVEDLVR
;
A
#
# COMPACT_ATOMS: atom_id res chain seq x y z
N MET A 1 -41.47 -20.30 22.71
CA MET A 1 -41.78 -19.54 21.49
C MET A 1 -41.27 -18.12 21.72
N GLY A 2 -40.02 -17.86 21.34
CA GLY A 2 -39.35 -16.58 21.58
C GLY A 2 -38.28 -16.44 20.51
N VAL A 3 -38.68 -15.93 19.36
CA VAL A 3 -37.73 -15.49 18.34
C VAL A 3 -36.94 -14.32 18.94
N GLU A 4 -35.66 -14.52 19.21
CA GLU A 4 -34.72 -13.50 19.67
C GLU A 4 -34.56 -12.45 18.55
N HIS A 5 -35.16 -11.28 18.73
CA HIS A 5 -35.16 -10.18 17.77
C HIS A 5 -33.79 -9.45 17.67
N SER A 6 -32.79 -9.86 18.46
CA SER A 6 -31.45 -9.24 18.48
C SER A 6 -30.51 -9.74 17.38
N THR A 7 -30.75 -10.92 16.81
CA THR A 7 -29.86 -11.55 15.81
C THR A 7 -30.17 -11.17 14.35
N PRO A 8 -31.44 -11.04 13.92
CA PRO A 8 -31.77 -10.74 12.51
C PRO A 8 -31.29 -9.35 12.05
N GLY A 9 -31.41 -8.32 12.90
CA GLY A 9 -30.97 -6.97 12.57
C GLY A 9 -29.45 -6.87 12.35
N ILE A 10 -28.67 -7.58 13.18
CA ILE A 10 -27.22 -7.67 13.04
C ILE A 10 -26.86 -8.38 11.73
N ILE A 11 -27.54 -9.49 11.41
CA ILE A 11 -27.30 -10.21 10.14
C ILE A 11 -27.58 -9.33 8.93
N ILE A 12 -28.70 -8.58 8.93
CA ILE A 12 -29.04 -7.67 7.84
C ILE A 12 -27.98 -6.56 7.70
N LEU A 13 -27.53 -5.98 8.81
CA LEU A 13 -26.49 -4.95 8.81
C LEU A 13 -25.15 -5.51 8.31
N LEU A 14 -24.79 -6.71 8.74
CA LEU A 14 -23.56 -7.41 8.38
C LEU A 14 -23.56 -7.77 6.88
N ILE A 15 -24.68 -8.27 6.35
CA ILE A 15 -24.85 -8.52 4.90
C ILE A 15 -24.85 -7.19 4.13
N GLY A 16 -25.51 -6.15 4.62
CA GLY A 16 -25.54 -4.83 3.98
C GLY A 16 -24.16 -4.18 3.90
N PHE A 17 -23.32 -4.39 4.92
CA PHE A 17 -21.97 -3.84 4.98
C PHE A 17 -20.95 -4.68 4.19
N LEU A 18 -20.89 -6.00 4.41
CA LEU A 18 -19.91 -6.89 3.79
C LEU A 18 -20.32 -7.34 2.38
N GLY A 19 -21.61 -7.44 2.09
CA GLY A 19 -22.14 -7.93 0.82
C GLY A 19 -21.61 -7.16 -0.39
N PRO A 20 -21.70 -5.81 -0.41
CA PRO A 20 -21.14 -5.00 -1.50
C PRO A 20 -19.63 -5.19 -1.64
N ALA A 21 -18.88 -5.19 -0.53
CA ALA A 21 -17.43 -5.38 -0.55
C ALA A 21 -17.03 -6.73 -1.18
N ILE A 22 -17.65 -7.82 -0.71
CA ILE A 22 -17.44 -9.17 -1.24
C ILE A 22 -17.84 -9.24 -2.72
N TYR A 23 -18.98 -8.63 -3.10
CA TYR A 23 -19.45 -8.59 -4.48
C TYR A 23 -18.42 -7.93 -5.41
N PHE A 24 -17.90 -6.75 -5.05
CA PHE A 24 -16.89 -6.06 -5.86
C PHE A 24 -15.56 -6.82 -5.91
N ILE A 25 -15.13 -7.45 -4.81
CA ILE A 25 -13.92 -8.30 -4.79
C ILE A 25 -14.09 -9.49 -5.74
N LEU A 26 -15.21 -10.21 -5.67
CA LEU A 26 -15.48 -11.35 -6.55
C LEU A 26 -15.60 -10.92 -8.01
N ARG A 27 -16.22 -9.77 -8.26
CA ARG A 27 -16.33 -9.19 -9.61
C ARG A 27 -14.95 -8.83 -10.18
N ALA A 28 -14.07 -8.23 -9.38
CA ALA A 28 -12.68 -7.95 -9.75
C ALA A 28 -11.91 -9.23 -10.09
N ARG A 29 -12.02 -10.26 -9.22
CA ARG A 29 -11.34 -11.56 -9.41
C ARG A 29 -11.80 -12.31 -10.64
N LYS A 30 -13.05 -12.12 -11.08
CA LYS A 30 -13.59 -12.68 -12.32
C LYS A 30 -13.11 -11.96 -13.59
N GLY A 31 -12.19 -11.00 -13.45
CA GLY A 31 -11.58 -10.29 -14.58
C GLY A 31 -12.48 -9.22 -15.20
N HIS A 32 -13.55 -8.82 -14.51
CA HIS A 32 -14.35 -7.69 -14.98
C HIS A 32 -13.50 -6.42 -14.89
N GLU A 33 -13.43 -5.64 -15.97
CA GLU A 33 -12.68 -4.41 -15.99
C GLU A 33 -13.32 -3.40 -15.01
N ILE A 34 -12.67 -3.20 -13.87
CA ILE A 34 -13.00 -2.13 -12.94
C ILE A 34 -12.15 -0.94 -13.36
N PHE A 35 -12.80 0.14 -13.80
CA PHE A 35 -12.11 1.37 -14.12
C PHE A 35 -11.49 1.96 -12.85
N VAL A 36 -10.17 1.85 -12.73
CA VAL A 36 -9.39 2.54 -11.70
C VAL A 36 -8.81 3.80 -12.31
N ARG A 37 -9.31 4.96 -11.88
CA ARG A 37 -8.79 6.25 -12.34
C ARG A 37 -7.32 6.38 -11.95
N ARG A 38 -6.46 6.65 -12.93
CA ARG A 38 -5.06 6.99 -12.65
C ARG A 38 -4.93 8.33 -11.93
N ILE A 39 -4.04 8.38 -10.96
CA ILE A 39 -3.71 9.60 -10.21
C ILE A 39 -2.32 10.01 -10.66
N SER A 40 -2.21 11.18 -11.30
CA SER A 40 -0.94 11.68 -11.86
C SER A 40 0.21 11.68 -10.83
N GLY A 41 -0.08 12.05 -9.58
CA GLY A 41 0.92 12.01 -8.50
C GLY A 41 1.44 10.61 -8.18
N ILE A 42 0.61 9.57 -8.33
CA ILE A 42 1.03 8.16 -8.12
C ILE A 42 1.85 7.68 -9.32
N ASP A 43 1.46 8.04 -10.54
CA ASP A 43 2.19 7.69 -11.76
C ASP A 43 3.59 8.35 -11.76
N ALA A 44 3.69 9.59 -11.29
CA ALA A 44 4.94 10.35 -11.20
C ALA A 44 6.00 9.66 -10.31
N VAL A 45 5.60 8.88 -9.31
CA VAL A 45 6.55 8.11 -8.49
C VAL A 45 7.27 7.06 -9.35
N ASN A 46 6.56 6.38 -10.24
CA ASN A 46 7.16 5.38 -11.12
C ASN A 46 8.11 6.03 -12.14
N GLU A 47 7.70 7.19 -12.68
CA GLU A 47 8.54 7.98 -13.60
C GLU A 47 9.80 8.49 -12.92
N ALA A 48 9.71 8.98 -11.68
CA ALA A 48 10.85 9.45 -10.91
C ALA A 48 11.92 8.36 -10.72
N ILE A 49 11.51 7.12 -10.45
CA ILE A 49 12.44 5.99 -10.33
C ILE A 49 13.08 5.67 -11.68
N GLY A 50 12.29 5.63 -12.75
CA GLY A 50 12.81 5.41 -14.10
C GLY A 50 13.82 6.48 -14.52
N ARG A 51 13.51 7.75 -14.23
CA ARG A 51 14.41 8.87 -14.48
C ARG A 51 15.69 8.81 -13.64
N SER A 52 15.60 8.44 -12.37
CA SER A 52 16.78 8.19 -11.54
C SER A 52 17.67 7.10 -12.15
N ALA A 53 17.07 6.04 -12.70
CA ALA A 53 17.77 4.97 -13.40
C ALA A 53 18.50 5.49 -14.66
N GLU A 54 17.80 6.25 -15.51
CA GLU A 54 18.37 6.86 -16.72
C GLU A 54 19.53 7.81 -16.43
N LEU A 55 19.44 8.57 -15.32
CA LEU A 55 20.49 9.48 -14.88
C LEU A 55 21.65 8.77 -14.17
N GLY A 56 21.53 7.47 -13.88
CA GLY A 56 22.51 6.73 -13.08
C GLY A 56 22.65 7.24 -11.65
N LYS A 57 21.61 7.88 -11.09
CA LYS A 57 21.63 8.47 -9.74
C LYS A 57 20.77 7.63 -8.79
N PRO A 58 21.15 7.55 -7.50
CA PRO A 58 20.32 6.87 -6.51
C PRO A 58 18.98 7.59 -6.32
N ALA A 59 17.93 6.82 -6.04
CA ALA A 59 16.65 7.34 -5.58
C ALA A 59 16.64 7.38 -4.04
N ILE A 60 15.97 8.38 -3.46
CA ILE A 60 15.81 8.49 -2.01
C ILE A 60 14.34 8.42 -1.63
N PHE A 61 14.03 7.62 -0.61
CA PHE A 61 12.70 7.54 -0.01
C PHE A 61 12.78 7.92 1.46
N SER A 62 11.97 8.89 1.89
CA SER A 62 11.89 9.33 3.29
C SER A 62 10.57 8.86 3.91
N THR A 63 10.67 8.31 5.12
CA THR A 63 9.53 7.92 5.96
C THR A 63 9.00 9.09 6.82
N GLY A 64 9.53 10.31 6.63
CA GLY A 64 9.02 11.51 7.30
C GLY A 64 9.44 11.67 8.77
N LEU A 65 10.62 11.15 9.15
CA LEU A 65 11.17 11.25 10.51
C LEU A 65 10.27 10.62 11.60
N THR A 66 9.47 9.63 11.22
CA THR A 66 8.52 8.97 12.11
C THR A 66 9.19 7.83 12.91
N THR A 67 8.75 7.66 14.15
CA THR A 67 9.02 6.47 14.96
C THR A 67 8.08 5.32 14.55
N VAL A 68 8.13 4.19 15.25
CA VAL A 68 7.18 3.09 15.07
C VAL A 68 5.77 3.60 15.39
N SER A 69 5.03 3.95 14.35
CA SER A 69 3.74 4.62 14.45
C SER A 69 2.83 4.21 13.29
N PRO A 70 1.52 4.46 13.36
CA PRO A 70 0.60 4.22 12.25
C PRO A 70 1.03 4.90 10.95
N VAL A 71 1.73 6.05 11.04
CA VAL A 71 2.27 6.77 9.89
C VAL A 71 3.37 5.97 9.20
N LEU A 72 4.28 5.34 9.96
CA LEU A 72 5.30 4.46 9.40
C LEU A 72 4.66 3.33 8.61
N TYR A 73 3.71 2.61 9.22
CA TYR A 73 3.04 1.46 8.61
C TYR A 73 2.29 1.85 7.32
N ALA A 74 1.70 3.04 7.27
CA ALA A 74 1.07 3.56 6.05
C ALA A 74 2.10 3.79 4.93
N CYS A 75 3.30 4.28 5.26
CA CYS A 75 4.38 4.49 4.29
C CYS A 75 5.02 3.19 3.79
N LEU A 76 5.07 2.13 4.61
CA LEU A 76 5.69 0.85 4.24
C LEU A 76 5.09 0.24 2.97
N GLY A 77 3.77 0.32 2.79
CA GLY A 77 3.12 -0.19 1.57
C GLY A 77 3.61 0.50 0.29
N VAL A 78 3.83 1.82 0.35
CA VAL A 78 4.38 2.58 -0.78
C VAL A 78 5.87 2.28 -0.96
N LEU A 79 6.63 2.18 0.14
CA LEU A 79 8.04 1.84 0.12
C LEU A 79 8.28 0.47 -0.54
N ALA A 80 7.47 -0.55 -0.22
CA ALA A 80 7.58 -1.87 -0.84
C ALA A 80 7.43 -1.80 -2.37
N HIS A 81 6.47 -1.01 -2.87
CA HIS A 81 6.28 -0.80 -4.31
C HIS A 81 7.48 -0.06 -4.94
N VAL A 82 7.98 0.98 -4.28
CA VAL A 82 9.16 1.74 -4.73
C VAL A 82 10.41 0.88 -4.76
N ALA A 83 10.65 0.07 -3.71
CA ALA A 83 11.76 -0.86 -3.61
C ALA A 83 11.73 -1.90 -4.73
N TYR A 84 10.56 -2.51 -4.98
CA TYR A 84 10.37 -3.43 -6.10
C TYR A 84 10.71 -2.80 -7.47
N LYS A 85 10.24 -1.57 -7.70
CA LYS A 85 10.53 -0.83 -8.94
C LYS A 85 12.00 -0.47 -9.07
N ALA A 86 12.62 0.03 -8.00
CA ALA A 86 14.04 0.36 -7.97
C ALA A 86 14.90 -0.89 -8.27
N ALA A 87 14.56 -2.04 -7.69
CA ALA A 87 15.23 -3.31 -7.98
C ALA A 87 15.10 -3.71 -9.45
N ARG A 88 13.90 -3.58 -10.05
CA ARG A 88 13.68 -3.86 -11.48
C ARG A 88 14.51 -2.96 -12.40
N PHE A 89 14.63 -1.68 -12.06
CA PHE A 89 15.43 -0.72 -12.85
C PHE A 89 16.91 -0.71 -12.47
N ARG A 90 17.36 -1.60 -11.57
CA ARG A 90 18.73 -1.63 -11.04
C ARG A 90 19.19 -0.27 -10.50
N THR A 91 18.26 0.47 -9.92
CA THR A 91 18.53 1.78 -9.32
C THR A 91 18.81 1.60 -7.84
N ARG A 92 19.90 2.19 -7.35
CA ARG A 92 20.19 2.20 -5.92
C ARG A 92 19.13 3.01 -5.18
N LEU A 93 18.46 2.39 -4.21
CA LEU A 93 17.49 3.05 -3.33
C LEU A 93 18.15 3.34 -1.97
N LEU A 94 18.00 4.58 -1.50
CA LEU A 94 18.44 5.03 -0.18
C LEU A 94 17.21 5.32 0.68
N VAL A 95 17.13 4.73 1.86
CA VAL A 95 15.97 4.87 2.76
C VAL A 95 16.43 5.27 4.17
N PRO A 96 17.00 6.47 4.35
CA PRO A 96 17.56 6.88 5.65
C PRO A 96 16.45 6.93 6.72
N GLN A 97 16.75 6.39 7.89
CA GLN A 97 15.88 6.46 9.08
C GLN A 97 16.51 7.32 10.17
N ASN A 98 15.68 8.04 10.92
CA ASN A 98 16.12 8.90 12.01
C ASN A 98 16.27 8.17 13.35
N ASN A 99 15.70 6.97 13.48
CA ASN A 99 15.71 6.18 14.69
C ASN A 99 15.95 4.68 14.38
N PRO A 100 16.54 3.93 15.32
CA PRO A 100 16.95 2.54 15.08
C PRO A 100 15.79 1.55 14.95
N GLU A 101 14.66 1.80 15.62
CA GLU A 101 13.49 0.91 15.56
C GLU A 101 12.84 0.93 14.17
N SER A 102 12.61 2.13 13.61
CA SER A 102 12.15 2.29 12.24
C SER A 102 13.16 1.73 11.23
N MET A 103 14.47 1.85 11.50
CA MET A 103 15.51 1.26 10.66
C MET A 103 15.36 -0.25 10.55
N ALA A 104 15.22 -0.96 11.68
CA ALA A 104 15.08 -2.41 11.67
C ALA A 104 13.88 -2.88 10.85
N ILE A 105 12.72 -2.21 10.98
CA ILE A 105 11.49 -2.56 10.24
C ILE A 105 11.65 -2.26 8.75
N VAL A 106 12.20 -1.10 8.41
CA VAL A 106 12.40 -0.67 7.02
C VAL A 106 13.42 -1.54 6.31
N GLU A 107 14.50 -1.92 6.99
CA GLU A 107 15.53 -2.81 6.46
C GLU A 107 14.96 -4.20 6.17
N ASP A 108 14.17 -4.77 7.09
CA ASP A 108 13.50 -6.07 6.89
C ASP A 108 12.56 -6.07 5.68
N LEU A 109 11.86 -4.94 5.43
CA LEU A 109 10.97 -4.79 4.28
C LEU A 109 11.72 -4.68 2.94
N VAL A 110 12.86 -3.98 2.92
CA VAL A 110 13.59 -3.62 1.69
C VAL A 110 14.62 -4.68 1.28
N ARG A 111 14.96 -5.60 2.18
CA ARG A 111 15.88 -6.72 1.94
C ARG A 111 15.46 -7.60 0.76
#